data_AF-A0A7J9JPE5-F1
#
_entry.id   AF-A0A7J9JPE5-F1
#
_cell.length_a   1.000
_cell.length_b   1.000
_cell.length_c   1.000
_cell.angle_alpha   90.00
_cell.angle_beta   90.00
_cell.angle_gamma   90.00
#
_symmetry.space_group_name_H-M   'P 1'
#
loop_
_entity.id
_entity.type
_entity.pdbx_description
1 polymer ?
#
loop_
_entity_poly.entity_id
_entity_poly.type
_entity_poly.pdbx_seq_one_letter_code
_entity_poly.pdbx_strand_id
1 'polypeptide(L)'
;ILLLLYSPRPNSISTQFPLNPHSIASSTAISASASSTFSLTIKVLTFNRLNSLARCLTSLSKAHYHPDHPVHLHIFVDHFPNQTQSDIDLKLQESLGILRFVDGFQWKWGQKVVHYRTTNVGLQAQWLEAWWPTSDDEFAFVVEDDLELSPLFFKYLRALILNYYYNASNFSPFVYGASLQRPRFVPGKHGNKMLLEKTSGLFLYQLVGTWGQLLFPKPWKEFRLWYDDHRAKGIKPFLDGMISTGWYKKMGERIWSPWFIKFIHSRGYFNIYTKFPDEKSLSVSHRDAGVNYGKTAGPDSQLLDENSLDSDFPEMKSLSTMKKYDFCFREVVSGRIVWSLNDLGSVLPSVQKKEAVLLVSLFGVSETVTRNLLCHFERLNIWNYIFIGPATDFLFHLAQGGHPVIDADGFLEDIKSFKSLRIQESNARLIKEILLKAYVVKKGLELGYNTWVVDGNMVFIDNEFFLDPMDNFYAGESLDLFYVKNSPSAHKIWTHDFLHDVAAMGDKIALPSDTVNFASVMAKLVGQKGIRFKRIDEKSFGMKIGNQNLNQALETNKKVVYWFRELDMNSIQKHLQEMSLWVIDNDSSCRAVVCHNS
;
A
#
# COMPACT_ATOMS: atom_id res chain seq x y z
N ILE A 1 11.15 51.25 15.95
CA ILE A 1 12.39 50.56 16.40
C ILE A 1 12.07 49.06 16.35
N LEU A 2 12.60 48.20 15.49
CA LEU A 2 13.54 48.32 14.38
C LEU A 2 13.28 47.11 13.44
N LEU A 3 13.23 47.40 12.14
CA LEU A 3 13.53 46.62 10.93
C LEU A 3 13.59 45.07 10.89
N LEU A 4 12.77 44.52 9.98
CA LEU A 4 13.13 43.74 8.78
C LEU A 4 14.48 42.99 8.76
N LEU A 5 14.43 41.66 8.57
CA LEU A 5 15.30 40.96 7.62
C LEU A 5 14.48 39.98 6.79
N TYR A 6 14.26 40.38 5.53
CA TYR A 6 13.96 39.51 4.40
C TYR A 6 15.20 38.63 4.11
N SER A 7 14.99 37.35 3.83
CA SER A 7 15.92 36.56 3.01
C SER A 7 15.10 35.80 1.96
N PRO A 8 15.48 35.82 0.67
CA PRO A 8 14.71 35.22 -0.41
C PRO A 8 15.13 33.77 -0.70
N ARG A 9 14.13 32.99 -1.16
CA ARG A 9 14.15 31.64 -1.77
C ARG A 9 13.75 30.47 -0.86
N PRO A 10 12.63 29.78 -1.16
CA PRO A 10 12.35 28.47 -0.62
C PRO A 10 13.18 27.45 -1.42
N ASN A 11 14.20 26.86 -0.80
CA ASN A 11 14.66 25.55 -1.25
C ASN A 11 13.51 24.58 -0.94
N SER A 12 13.03 23.89 -1.98
CA SER A 12 12.10 22.78 -1.87
C SER A 12 12.73 21.73 -0.94
N ILE A 13 12.27 21.70 0.31
CA ILE A 13 12.52 20.58 1.20
C ILE A 13 11.73 19.41 0.60
N SER A 14 12.44 18.60 -0.17
CA SER A 14 12.02 17.24 -0.48
C SER A 14 11.85 16.53 0.87
N THR A 15 10.63 16.36 1.33
CA THR A 15 10.29 15.46 2.43
C THR A 15 10.33 14.03 1.94
N GLN A 16 11.50 13.59 1.44
CA GLN A 16 11.86 12.19 1.46
C GLN A 16 12.38 11.94 2.87
N PHE A 17 11.51 11.43 3.75
CA PHE A 17 12.00 10.68 4.89
C PHE A 17 12.77 9.48 4.31
N PRO A 18 14.07 9.35 4.55
CA PRO A 18 14.72 8.08 4.26
C PRO A 18 14.17 7.09 5.29
N LEU A 19 13.17 6.29 4.87
CA LEU A 19 12.96 4.98 5.44
C LEU A 19 14.20 4.18 5.09
N ASN A 20 15.27 4.36 5.84
CA ASN A 20 16.51 3.61 5.69
C ASN A 20 16.43 2.42 6.65
N PRO A 21 15.98 1.23 6.21
CA PRO A 21 15.89 0.04 7.08
C PRO A 21 17.27 -0.45 7.57
N HIS A 22 18.36 0.05 6.98
CA HIS A 22 19.72 -0.42 7.28
C HIS A 22 20.43 0.32 8.43
N SER A 23 19.86 1.39 9.00
CA SER A 23 20.47 2.05 10.16
C SER A 23 20.31 1.30 11.50
N ILE A 24 19.56 0.18 11.51
CA ILE A 24 19.33 -0.63 12.73
C ILE A 24 20.38 -1.75 12.88
N ALA A 25 21.21 -2.04 11.86
CA ALA A 25 22.12 -3.18 11.88
C ALA A 25 23.46 -2.96 12.61
N SER A 26 23.68 -1.80 13.27
CA SER A 26 24.99 -1.46 13.88
C SER A 26 24.92 -1.00 15.34
N SER A 27 23.91 -1.41 16.10
CA SER A 27 23.96 -1.31 17.57
C SER A 27 23.84 -2.70 18.15
N THR A 28 25.00 -3.23 18.58
CA THR A 28 25.19 -4.26 19.62
C THR A 28 23.99 -5.13 19.96
N ALA A 29 24.13 -6.44 19.75
CA ALA A 29 23.28 -7.47 20.35
C ALA A 29 23.19 -7.26 21.88
N ILE A 30 22.15 -6.53 22.30
CA ILE A 30 21.74 -6.43 23.69
C ILE A 30 20.80 -7.60 23.92
N SER A 31 21.12 -8.38 24.94
CA SER A 31 20.38 -9.55 25.42
C SER A 31 18.86 -9.34 25.41
N ALA A 32 18.14 -10.35 24.93
CA ALA A 32 16.68 -10.48 24.94
C ALA A 32 16.09 -10.64 26.37
N SER A 33 16.36 -9.69 27.26
CA SER A 33 15.84 -9.67 28.63
C SER A 33 15.53 -8.27 29.20
N ALA A 34 15.63 -7.20 28.39
CA ALA A 34 15.03 -5.93 28.77
C ALA A 34 13.52 -6.03 28.55
N SER A 35 12.74 -6.10 29.63
CA SER A 35 11.28 -5.98 29.61
C SER A 35 10.89 -4.77 28.75
N SER A 36 10.35 -4.99 27.54
CA SER A 36 9.85 -3.93 26.67
C SER A 36 8.64 -3.26 27.34
N THR A 37 8.90 -2.25 28.17
CA THR A 37 7.85 -1.49 28.85
C THR A 37 7.34 -0.40 27.91
N PHE A 38 6.14 -0.61 27.38
CA PHE A 38 5.41 0.43 26.66
C PHE A 38 4.36 1.09 27.57
N SER A 39 3.82 2.22 27.15
CA SER A 39 2.66 2.86 27.78
C SER A 39 1.45 2.78 26.86
N LEU A 40 0.28 2.50 27.43
CA LEU A 40 -0.98 2.52 26.70
C LEU A 40 -1.92 3.55 27.34
N THR A 41 -2.42 4.47 26.53
CA THR A 41 -3.45 5.42 26.95
C THR A 41 -4.74 5.19 26.17
N ILE A 42 -5.85 4.98 26.90
CA ILE A 42 -7.19 4.93 26.33
C ILE A 42 -7.68 6.37 26.14
N LYS A 43 -8.07 6.72 24.92
CA LYS A 43 -8.62 8.03 24.55
C LYS A 43 -10.12 7.87 24.28
N VAL A 44 -10.96 8.35 25.19
CA VAL A 44 -12.42 8.33 25.07
C VAL A 44 -12.90 9.65 24.49
N LEU A 45 -13.60 9.59 23.37
CA LEU A 45 -14.19 10.74 22.67
C LEU A 45 -15.69 10.81 22.98
N THR A 46 -16.17 11.92 23.54
CA THR A 46 -17.58 12.06 23.92
C THR A 46 -18.11 13.48 23.76
N PHE A 47 -19.43 13.59 23.71
CA PHE A 47 -20.13 14.86 23.67
C PHE A 47 -21.28 14.87 24.70
N ASN A 48 -22.50 14.53 24.29
CA ASN A 48 -23.72 14.75 25.07
C ASN A 48 -24.55 13.48 25.31
N ARG A 49 -23.92 12.30 25.32
CA ARG A 49 -24.60 11.00 25.46
C ARG A 49 -24.22 10.29 26.75
N LEU A 50 -24.82 10.69 27.86
CA LEU A 50 -24.45 10.20 29.19
C LEU A 50 -24.58 8.68 29.33
N ASN A 51 -25.69 8.10 28.87
CA ASN A 51 -25.92 6.67 28.97
C ASN A 51 -24.93 5.86 28.13
N SER A 52 -24.61 6.34 26.92
CA SER A 52 -23.61 5.73 26.04
C SER A 52 -22.22 5.78 26.70
N LEU A 53 -21.80 6.98 27.14
CA LEU A 53 -20.53 7.17 27.84
C LEU A 53 -20.43 6.31 29.10
N ALA A 54 -21.51 6.21 29.88
CA ALA A 54 -21.54 5.38 31.08
C ALA A 54 -21.36 3.90 30.76
N ARG A 55 -22.03 3.39 29.72
CA ARG A 55 -21.84 2.02 29.23
C ARG A 55 -20.39 1.80 28.77
N CYS A 56 -19.85 2.71 27.96
CA CYS A 56 -18.48 2.66 27.46
C CYS A 56 -17.45 2.60 28.61
N LEU A 57 -17.45 3.60 29.51
CA LEU A 57 -16.51 3.66 30.64
C LEU A 57 -16.65 2.46 31.57
N THR A 58 -17.88 2.03 31.84
CA THR A 58 -18.13 0.82 32.66
C THR A 58 -17.50 -0.42 32.01
N SER A 59 -17.70 -0.63 30.70
CA SER A 59 -17.09 -1.75 29.99
C SER A 59 -15.56 -1.71 30.01
N LEU A 60 -14.96 -0.54 29.79
CA LEU A 60 -13.51 -0.34 29.88
C LEU A 60 -12.96 -0.67 31.26
N SER A 61 -13.68 -0.31 32.33
CA SER A 61 -13.22 -0.54 33.71
C SER A 61 -13.24 -2.00 34.14
N LYS A 62 -14.04 -2.84 33.48
CA LYS A 62 -14.18 -4.28 33.76
C LYS A 62 -13.11 -5.14 33.09
N ALA A 63 -12.27 -4.56 32.23
CA ALA A 63 -11.28 -5.33 31.52
C ALA A 63 -10.17 -5.90 32.41
N HIS A 64 -9.56 -6.98 31.95
CA HIS A 64 -8.47 -7.67 32.64
C HIS A 64 -7.14 -6.97 32.36
N TYR A 65 -6.87 -5.92 33.14
CA TYR A 65 -5.58 -5.22 33.10
C TYR A 65 -4.49 -5.99 33.85
N HIS A 66 -3.25 -5.80 33.41
CA HIS A 66 -2.11 -6.40 34.09
C HIS A 66 -1.69 -5.50 35.27
N PRO A 67 -1.55 -6.02 36.50
CA PRO A 67 -1.26 -5.21 37.70
C PRO A 67 -0.04 -4.28 37.55
N ASP A 68 1.03 -4.79 36.93
CA ASP A 68 2.29 -4.03 36.76
C ASP A 68 2.35 -3.16 35.49
N HIS A 69 1.24 -3.00 34.76
CA HIS A 69 1.19 -2.21 33.53
C HIS A 69 0.09 -1.15 33.61
N PRO A 70 0.41 0.06 34.11
CA PRO A 70 -0.59 1.10 34.25
C PRO A 70 -1.15 1.51 32.87
N VAL A 71 -2.47 1.59 32.77
CA VAL A 71 -3.20 2.07 31.59
C VAL A 71 -3.90 3.37 31.93
N HIS A 72 -3.51 4.44 31.25
CA HIS A 72 -4.07 5.76 31.48
C HIS A 72 -5.39 5.94 30.73
N LEU A 73 -6.28 6.77 31.27
CA LEU A 73 -7.59 7.07 30.69
C LEU A 73 -7.71 8.58 30.49
N HIS A 74 -7.81 9.01 29.23
CA HIS A 74 -8.07 10.40 28.87
C HIS A 74 -9.48 10.49 28.28
N ILE A 75 -10.33 11.35 28.86
CA ILE A 75 -11.71 11.55 28.43
C ILE A 75 -11.84 12.94 27.84
N PHE A 76 -12.10 13.03 26.54
CA PHE A 76 -12.29 14.28 25.82
C PHE A 76 -13.78 14.59 25.71
N VAL A 77 -14.22 15.64 26.39
CA VAL A 77 -15.61 16.06 26.47
C VAL A 77 -15.78 17.37 25.72
N ASP A 78 -16.50 17.34 24.60
CA ASP A 78 -16.88 18.55 23.89
C ASP A 78 -17.98 19.30 24.64
N HIS A 79 -17.89 20.63 24.69
CA HIS A 79 -19.04 21.45 25.11
C HIS A 79 -20.05 21.57 23.98
N PHE A 80 -21.31 21.90 24.29
CA PHE A 80 -22.30 22.13 23.25
C PHE A 80 -22.04 23.46 22.52
N PRO A 81 -22.38 23.57 21.24
CA PRO A 81 -22.19 24.82 20.50
C PRO A 81 -23.12 25.92 21.04
N ASN A 82 -22.65 27.17 21.05
CA ASN A 82 -23.51 28.33 21.34
C ASN A 82 -24.64 28.39 20.31
N GLN A 83 -25.87 28.14 20.76
CA GLN A 83 -27.09 28.14 19.94
C GLN A 83 -28.16 29.05 20.58
N THR A 84 -29.22 29.33 19.83
CA THR A 84 -30.37 30.17 20.23
C THR A 84 -30.89 29.85 21.64
N GLN A 85 -31.32 30.88 22.37
CA GLN A 85 -31.62 30.90 23.81
C GLN A 85 -32.55 29.79 24.34
N SER A 86 -33.35 29.15 23.48
CA SER A 86 -34.54 28.36 23.87
C SER A 86 -34.27 27.05 24.61
N ASP A 87 -33.04 26.54 24.70
CA ASP A 87 -32.73 25.26 25.36
C ASP A 87 -31.40 25.27 26.14
N ILE A 88 -30.90 26.45 26.51
CA ILE A 88 -29.56 26.57 27.11
C ILE A 88 -29.47 25.89 28.47
N ASP A 89 -30.49 26.04 29.32
CA ASP A 89 -30.51 25.45 30.66
C ASP A 89 -30.53 23.92 30.61
N LEU A 90 -31.32 23.33 29.69
CA LEU A 90 -31.35 21.88 29.48
C LEU A 90 -29.98 21.35 29.02
N LYS A 91 -29.36 22.01 28.03
CA LYS A 91 -28.01 21.61 27.56
C LYS A 91 -26.93 21.79 28.61
N LEU A 92 -27.03 22.83 29.43
CA LEU A 92 -26.16 23.03 30.60
C LEU A 92 -26.34 21.88 31.60
N GLN A 93 -27.58 21.50 31.91
CA GLN A 93 -27.86 20.38 32.79
C GLN A 93 -27.32 19.05 32.25
N GLU A 94 -27.51 18.77 30.95
CA GLU A 94 -26.95 17.59 30.29
C GLU A 94 -25.42 17.56 30.35
N SER A 95 -24.77 18.67 30.00
CA SER A 95 -23.31 18.81 30.05
C SER A 95 -22.77 18.68 31.48
N LEU A 96 -23.41 19.30 32.47
CA LEU A 96 -23.07 19.14 33.89
C LEU A 96 -23.28 17.69 34.35
N GLY A 97 -24.29 16.98 33.84
CA GLY A 97 -24.52 15.56 34.10
C GLY A 97 -23.35 14.71 33.62
N ILE A 98 -22.85 14.96 32.40
CA ILE A 98 -21.64 14.30 31.87
C ILE A 98 -20.44 14.57 32.77
N LEU A 99 -20.17 15.85 33.10
CA LEU A 99 -19.02 16.25 33.91
C LEU A 99 -19.05 15.62 35.31
N ARG A 100 -20.19 15.69 36.01
CA ARG A 100 -20.38 15.04 37.31
C ARG A 100 -20.12 13.54 37.25
N PHE A 101 -20.60 12.89 36.19
CA PHE A 101 -20.38 11.46 36.00
C PHE A 101 -18.90 11.14 35.80
N VAL A 102 -18.20 11.82 34.88
CA VAL A 102 -16.78 11.54 34.61
C VAL A 102 -15.88 11.90 35.79
N ASP A 103 -16.21 12.94 36.56
CA ASP A 103 -15.48 13.32 37.78
C ASP A 103 -15.62 12.24 38.86
N GLY A 104 -16.84 11.76 39.09
CA GLY A 104 -17.13 10.69 40.05
C GLY A 104 -16.64 9.31 39.63
N PHE A 105 -16.43 9.07 38.32
CA PHE A 105 -16.01 7.78 37.79
C PHE A 105 -14.61 7.39 38.27
N GLN A 106 -14.51 6.24 38.96
CA GLN A 106 -13.23 5.76 39.50
C GLN A 106 -12.46 4.93 38.48
N TRP A 107 -11.24 5.35 38.17
CA TRP A 107 -10.31 4.59 37.31
C TRP A 107 -9.16 4.04 38.16
N LYS A 108 -9.07 2.71 38.25
CA LYS A 108 -8.12 2.02 39.14
C LYS A 108 -6.82 1.57 38.45
N TRP A 109 -6.75 1.72 37.13
CA TRP A 109 -5.72 1.09 36.30
C TRP A 109 -4.60 2.04 35.89
N GLY A 110 -4.69 3.34 36.22
CA GLY A 110 -3.70 4.36 35.89
C GLY A 110 -4.22 5.77 36.15
N GLN A 111 -3.60 6.78 35.55
CA GLN A 111 -4.06 8.17 35.65
C GLN A 111 -5.36 8.39 34.84
N LYS A 112 -6.36 9.04 35.45
CA LYS A 112 -7.54 9.58 34.75
C LYS A 112 -7.35 11.07 34.50
N VAL A 113 -7.55 11.53 33.27
CA VAL A 113 -7.50 12.94 32.88
C VAL A 113 -8.77 13.29 32.10
N VAL A 114 -9.46 14.36 32.52
CA VAL A 114 -10.64 14.89 31.81
C VAL A 114 -10.22 16.14 31.03
N HIS A 115 -10.39 16.09 29.72
CA HIS A 115 -10.14 17.20 28.79
C HIS A 115 -11.48 17.79 28.38
N TYR A 116 -11.96 18.78 29.15
CA TYR A 116 -13.20 19.48 28.84
C TYR A 116 -12.93 20.68 27.94
N ARG A 117 -13.52 20.69 26.74
CA ARG A 117 -13.33 21.76 25.75
C ARG A 117 -14.32 22.90 25.97
N THR A 118 -13.95 24.12 25.59
CA THR A 118 -14.83 25.29 25.63
C THR A 118 -15.88 25.31 24.51
N THR A 119 -15.72 24.49 23.48
CA THR A 119 -16.57 24.44 22.29
C THR A 119 -16.74 23.01 21.79
N ASN A 120 -17.75 22.78 20.94
CA ASN A 120 -17.85 21.56 20.15
C ASN A 120 -16.87 21.65 18.97
N VAL A 121 -15.79 20.86 19.01
CA VAL A 121 -14.81 20.83 17.91
C VAL A 121 -15.21 19.83 16.81
N GLY A 122 -16.13 18.91 17.14
CA GLY A 122 -16.69 17.94 16.21
C GLY A 122 -15.79 16.73 15.99
N LEU A 123 -16.35 15.67 15.40
CA LEU A 123 -15.73 14.35 15.32
C LEU A 123 -14.32 14.35 14.72
N GLN A 124 -14.10 15.08 13.62
CA GLN A 124 -12.79 15.14 12.97
C GLN A 124 -11.72 15.74 13.89
N ALA A 125 -11.98 16.90 14.50
CA ALA A 125 -11.02 17.54 15.39
C ALA A 125 -10.81 16.72 16.67
N GLN A 126 -11.87 16.11 17.22
CA GLN A 126 -11.75 15.22 18.37
C GLN A 126 -10.73 14.09 18.13
N TRP A 127 -10.80 13.41 16.97
CA TRP A 127 -9.85 12.37 16.60
C TRP A 127 -8.43 12.91 16.37
N LEU A 128 -8.30 14.01 15.63
CA LEU A 128 -6.99 14.57 15.27
C LEU A 128 -6.23 15.16 16.46
N GLU A 129 -6.95 15.68 17.46
CA GLU A 129 -6.39 16.30 18.66
C GLU A 129 -6.26 15.33 19.84
N ALA A 130 -6.83 14.12 19.76
CA ALA A 130 -6.83 13.16 20.86
C ALA A 130 -5.43 12.73 21.30
N TRP A 131 -4.47 12.74 20.38
CA TRP A 131 -3.14 12.20 20.65
C TRP A 131 -2.05 12.72 19.72
N TRP A 132 -0.90 13.03 20.33
CA TRP A 132 0.38 13.24 19.67
C TRP A 132 1.45 12.40 20.40
N PRO A 133 2.04 11.38 19.77
CA PRO A 133 3.03 10.53 20.41
C PRO A 133 4.31 11.29 20.72
N THR A 134 4.72 11.22 21.99
CA THR A 134 5.97 11.80 22.49
C THR A 134 7.13 10.80 22.49
N SER A 135 6.81 9.49 22.44
CA SER A 135 7.76 8.38 22.34
C SER A 135 7.28 7.32 21.34
N ASP A 136 8.21 6.51 20.84
CA ASP A 136 7.92 5.31 20.05
C ASP A 136 7.36 4.14 20.90
N ASP A 137 7.44 4.27 22.23
CA ASP A 137 6.89 3.31 23.21
C ASP A 137 5.56 3.78 23.83
N GLU A 138 4.92 4.79 23.22
CA GLU A 138 3.62 5.30 23.62
C GLU A 138 2.56 4.87 22.60
N PHE A 139 1.52 4.19 23.06
CA PHE A 139 0.41 3.71 22.23
C PHE A 139 -0.91 4.35 22.67
N ALA A 140 -1.79 4.62 21.70
CA ALA A 140 -3.13 5.11 21.98
C ALA A 140 -4.18 4.10 21.51
N PHE A 141 -5.14 3.80 22.39
CA PHE A 141 -6.35 3.08 22.03
C PHE A 141 -7.52 4.05 22.05
N VAL A 142 -8.10 4.35 20.88
CA VAL A 142 -9.14 5.37 20.74
C VAL A 142 -10.51 4.71 20.65
N VAL A 143 -11.44 5.23 21.44
CA VAL A 143 -12.83 4.76 21.56
C VAL A 143 -13.80 5.94 21.58
N GLU A 144 -14.94 5.78 20.93
CA GLU A 144 -16.07 6.72 20.99
C GLU A 144 -17.05 6.29 22.09
N ASP A 145 -17.85 7.23 22.59
CA ASP A 145 -18.77 7.00 23.71
C ASP A 145 -19.90 5.99 23.42
N ASP A 146 -20.17 5.63 22.17
CA ASP A 146 -21.17 4.62 21.81
C ASP A 146 -20.62 3.19 21.75
N LEU A 147 -19.34 2.99 22.06
CA LEU A 147 -18.69 1.69 22.05
C LEU A 147 -18.88 0.93 23.37
N GLU A 148 -18.91 -0.39 23.28
CA GLU A 148 -18.80 -1.32 24.39
C GLU A 148 -17.64 -2.30 24.13
N LEU A 149 -16.78 -2.48 25.12
CA LEU A 149 -15.55 -3.25 24.99
C LEU A 149 -15.61 -4.55 25.79
N SER A 150 -15.07 -5.61 25.21
CA SER A 150 -14.93 -6.91 25.87
C SER A 150 -13.96 -6.81 27.05
N PRO A 151 -14.20 -7.48 28.19
CA PRO A 151 -13.21 -7.53 29.29
C PRO A 151 -11.82 -8.03 28.85
N LEU A 152 -11.75 -8.71 27.71
CA LEU A 152 -10.56 -9.31 27.14
C LEU A 152 -9.72 -8.35 26.28
N PHE A 153 -10.22 -7.15 25.98
CA PHE A 153 -9.62 -6.26 24.98
C PHE A 153 -8.17 -5.89 25.32
N PHE A 154 -7.86 -5.60 26.59
CA PHE A 154 -6.51 -5.17 26.97
C PHE A 154 -5.49 -6.30 26.81
N LYS A 155 -5.81 -7.51 27.30
CA LYS A 155 -4.97 -8.72 27.10
C LYS A 155 -4.64 -8.90 25.63
N TYR A 156 -5.63 -8.73 24.77
CA TYR A 156 -5.48 -8.84 23.33
C TYR A 156 -4.56 -7.74 22.74
N LEU A 157 -4.81 -6.46 23.06
CA LEU A 157 -3.98 -5.34 22.58
C LEU A 157 -2.52 -5.48 23.00
N ARG A 158 -2.27 -5.85 24.26
CA ARG A 158 -0.91 -6.09 24.77
C ARG A 158 -0.21 -7.19 23.98
N ALA A 159 -0.91 -8.29 23.69
CA ALA A 159 -0.35 -9.38 22.89
C ALA A 159 0.01 -8.92 21.47
N LEU A 160 -0.83 -8.11 20.83
CA LEU A 160 -0.53 -7.54 19.50
C LEU A 160 0.70 -6.64 19.51
N ILE A 161 0.81 -5.74 20.48
CA ILE A 161 1.95 -4.81 20.60
C ILE A 161 3.26 -5.59 20.77
N LEU A 162 3.29 -6.55 21.70
CA LEU A 162 4.49 -7.34 21.96
C LEU A 162 4.88 -8.21 20.75
N ASN A 163 3.90 -8.79 20.04
CA ASN A 163 4.18 -9.70 18.94
C ASN A 163 4.45 -9.02 17.59
N TYR A 164 3.91 -7.82 17.33
CA TYR A 164 3.98 -7.20 16.01
C TYR A 164 4.70 -5.85 15.98
N TYR A 165 4.91 -5.22 17.14
CA TYR A 165 5.71 -3.99 17.24
C TYR A 165 7.11 -4.26 17.79
N TYR A 166 7.23 -4.99 18.90
CA TYR A 166 8.50 -5.21 19.57
C TYR A 166 9.26 -6.46 19.13
N ASN A 167 8.57 -7.50 18.67
CA ASN A 167 9.23 -8.71 18.17
C ASN A 167 9.79 -8.45 16.77
N ALA A 168 11.11 -8.27 16.66
CA ALA A 168 11.80 -7.97 15.41
C ALA A 168 11.51 -8.96 14.28
N SER A 169 11.36 -10.26 14.58
CA SER A 169 11.07 -11.29 13.57
C SER A 169 9.65 -11.19 12.99
N ASN A 170 8.75 -10.52 13.71
CA ASN A 170 7.36 -10.31 13.33
C ASN A 170 7.03 -8.81 13.15
N PHE A 171 8.04 -7.94 13.15
CA PHE A 171 7.84 -6.51 12.95
C PHE A 171 7.70 -6.22 11.46
N SER A 172 6.77 -5.33 11.12
CA SER A 172 6.69 -4.75 9.78
C SER A 172 6.46 -3.24 9.91
N PRO A 173 7.29 -2.41 9.25
CA PRO A 173 7.08 -0.97 9.25
C PRO A 173 5.79 -0.59 8.51
N PHE A 174 5.17 -1.52 7.78
CA PHE A 174 3.95 -1.31 7.03
C PHE A 174 2.66 -1.55 7.83
N VAL A 175 2.77 -1.84 9.14
CA VAL A 175 1.60 -2.01 10.04
C VAL A 175 1.40 -0.76 10.87
N TYR A 176 0.19 -0.19 10.85
CA TYR A 176 -0.11 1.06 11.56
C TYR A 176 -0.87 0.90 12.88
N GLY A 177 -1.30 -0.32 13.19
CA GLY A 177 -2.08 -0.58 14.39
C GLY A 177 -2.96 -1.82 14.27
N ALA A 178 -4.01 -1.83 15.08
CA ALA A 178 -4.99 -2.90 15.10
C ALA A 178 -6.41 -2.40 15.36
N SER A 179 -7.38 -3.10 14.81
CA SER A 179 -8.80 -2.83 14.96
C SER A 179 -9.49 -3.94 15.76
N LEU A 180 -10.31 -3.54 16.75
CA LEU A 180 -11.05 -4.48 17.59
C LEU A 180 -12.49 -4.75 17.13
N GLN A 181 -13.00 -3.96 16.19
CA GLN A 181 -14.29 -4.22 15.55
C GLN A 181 -14.17 -5.43 14.60
N ARG A 182 -15.27 -6.18 14.41
CA ARG A 182 -15.32 -7.17 13.33
C ARG A 182 -15.20 -6.48 11.96
N PRO A 183 -14.55 -7.12 10.97
CA PRO A 183 -14.53 -6.65 9.59
C PRO A 183 -15.92 -6.83 8.96
N ARG A 184 -16.42 -5.83 8.23
CA ARG A 184 -17.82 -5.84 7.71
C ARG A 184 -17.99 -5.26 6.33
N PHE A 185 -16.98 -4.53 5.85
CA PHE A 185 -17.18 -3.58 4.80
C PHE A 185 -15.97 -3.53 3.87
N VAL A 186 -16.24 -3.45 2.57
CA VAL A 186 -15.24 -3.30 1.51
C VAL A 186 -15.45 -1.93 0.86
N PRO A 187 -14.49 -1.00 1.01
CA PRO A 187 -14.67 0.41 0.65
C PRO A 187 -14.50 0.72 -0.83
N GLY A 188 -13.80 -0.13 -1.57
CA GLY A 188 -13.72 -0.04 -3.02
C GLY A 188 -15.07 -0.37 -3.66
N LYS A 189 -15.55 0.50 -4.54
CA LYS A 189 -16.75 0.24 -5.36
C LYS A 189 -16.51 -0.99 -6.21
N HIS A 190 -17.50 -1.87 -6.29
CA HIS A 190 -17.38 -3.19 -6.94
C HIS A 190 -16.30 -4.09 -6.30
N GLY A 191 -15.95 -3.84 -5.04
CA GLY A 191 -15.06 -4.71 -4.28
C GLY A 191 -15.64 -6.12 -4.09
N ASN A 192 -14.74 -7.06 -3.85
CA ASN A 192 -15.11 -8.46 -3.67
C ASN A 192 -15.91 -8.67 -2.38
N LYS A 193 -16.75 -9.71 -2.36
CA LYS A 193 -17.40 -10.13 -1.11
C LYS A 193 -16.34 -10.53 -0.09
N MET A 194 -16.56 -10.13 1.16
CA MET A 194 -15.70 -10.47 2.28
C MET A 194 -15.88 -11.95 2.67
N LEU A 195 -15.31 -12.84 1.86
CA LEU A 195 -15.37 -14.29 2.07
C LEU A 195 -14.29 -14.73 3.06
N LEU A 196 -14.49 -14.35 4.32
CA LEU A 196 -13.61 -14.73 5.43
C LEU A 196 -13.86 -16.17 5.91
N GLU A 197 -14.68 -16.97 5.22
CA GLU A 197 -15.08 -18.33 5.63
C GLU A 197 -13.90 -19.24 5.94
N LYS A 198 -12.77 -19.07 5.23
CA LYS A 198 -11.54 -19.86 5.42
C LYS A 198 -10.50 -19.21 6.35
N THR A 199 -10.75 -18.02 6.87
CA THR A 199 -9.79 -17.24 7.66
C THR A 199 -10.34 -17.02 9.07
N SER A 200 -10.30 -18.04 9.92
CA SER A 200 -10.39 -17.82 11.36
C SER A 200 -9.07 -17.19 11.85
N GLY A 201 -9.19 -16.17 12.70
CA GLY A 201 -8.06 -15.49 13.33
C GLY A 201 -7.57 -14.23 12.62
N LEU A 202 -6.27 -13.96 12.76
CA LEU A 202 -5.62 -12.71 12.39
C LEU A 202 -5.39 -12.57 10.89
N PHE A 203 -5.60 -11.37 10.37
CA PHE A 203 -5.24 -10.98 9.00
C PHE A 203 -4.93 -9.48 8.93
N LEU A 204 -4.30 -9.06 7.83
CA LEU A 204 -4.00 -7.66 7.55
C LEU A 204 -4.98 -7.07 6.55
N TYR A 205 -5.44 -5.85 6.79
CA TYR A 205 -6.37 -5.13 5.91
C TYR A 205 -6.04 -3.64 5.85
N GLN A 206 -6.09 -3.02 4.67
CA GLN A 206 -5.76 -1.59 4.53
C GLN A 206 -6.80 -0.64 5.15
N LEU A 207 -7.99 -1.13 5.53
CA LEU A 207 -9.03 -0.26 6.08
C LEU A 207 -8.80 0.03 7.57
N VAL A 208 -9.09 1.27 7.99
CA VAL A 208 -9.11 1.67 9.40
C VAL A 208 -10.37 1.17 10.11
N GLY A 209 -10.19 0.68 11.34
CA GLY A 209 -11.30 0.42 12.25
C GLY A 209 -11.69 1.72 12.93
N THR A 210 -12.94 2.15 12.83
CA THR A 210 -13.40 3.36 13.53
C THR A 210 -14.00 3.04 14.90
N TRP A 211 -14.20 1.76 15.24
CA TRP A 211 -14.80 1.30 16.48
C TRP A 211 -13.79 0.49 17.31
N GLY A 212 -12.88 1.20 17.99
CA GLY A 212 -11.83 0.60 18.82
C GLY A 212 -10.55 0.35 18.04
N GLN A 213 -9.80 1.43 17.79
CA GLN A 213 -8.54 1.42 17.05
C GLN A 213 -7.36 1.60 17.99
N LEU A 214 -6.42 0.66 17.96
CA LEU A 214 -5.08 0.84 18.48
C LEU A 214 -4.23 1.54 17.42
N LEU A 215 -3.58 2.65 17.80
CA LEU A 215 -2.70 3.41 16.93
C LEU A 215 -1.24 3.18 17.34
N PHE A 216 -0.39 2.87 16.36
CA PHE A 216 1.05 2.86 16.56
C PHE A 216 1.62 4.28 16.44
N PRO A 217 2.65 4.64 17.23
CA PRO A 217 3.11 6.01 17.33
C PRO A 217 3.66 6.57 16.02
N LYS A 218 4.60 5.88 15.37
CA LYS A 218 5.23 6.39 14.13
C LYS A 218 4.21 6.64 13.02
N PRO A 219 3.34 5.68 12.65
CA PRO A 219 2.41 5.87 11.55
C PRO A 219 1.35 6.94 11.83
N TRP A 220 0.89 7.07 13.09
CA TRP A 220 -0.02 8.15 13.46
C TRP A 220 0.63 9.54 13.39
N LYS A 221 1.86 9.67 13.89
CA LYS A 221 2.62 10.93 13.80
C LYS A 221 2.84 11.34 12.36
N GLU A 222 3.22 10.39 11.51
CA GLU A 222 3.36 10.62 10.07
C GLU A 222 2.04 11.07 9.44
N PHE A 223 0.93 10.40 9.75
CA PHE A 223 -0.39 10.82 9.28
C PHE A 223 -0.72 12.26 9.68
N ARG A 224 -0.47 12.66 10.93
CA ARG A 224 -0.80 14.02 11.39
C ARG A 224 -0.01 15.07 10.62
N LEU A 225 1.28 14.83 10.39
CA LEU A 225 2.12 15.70 9.56
C LEU A 225 1.64 15.74 8.10
N TRP A 226 1.33 14.58 7.53
CA TRP A 226 0.80 14.48 6.16
C TRP A 226 -0.53 15.23 6.00
N TYR A 227 -1.45 15.07 6.97
CA TYR A 227 -2.74 15.75 6.99
C TYR A 227 -2.57 17.27 7.06
N ASP A 228 -1.70 17.77 7.94
CA ASP A 228 -1.49 19.21 8.09
C ASP A 228 -0.93 19.82 6.80
N ASP A 229 0.04 19.17 6.16
CA ASP A 229 0.61 19.60 4.86
C ASP A 229 -0.45 19.62 3.75
N HIS A 230 -1.20 18.52 3.60
CA HIS A 230 -2.21 18.39 2.55
C HIS A 230 -3.34 19.39 2.72
N ARG A 231 -3.84 19.52 3.96
CA ARG A 231 -4.90 20.46 4.30
C ARG A 231 -4.46 21.91 4.06
N ALA A 232 -3.24 22.28 4.45
CA ALA A 232 -2.70 23.62 4.22
C ALA A 232 -2.56 23.96 2.74
N LYS A 233 -2.24 22.97 1.89
CA LYS A 233 -2.17 23.11 0.42
C LYS A 233 -3.54 23.04 -0.26
N GLY A 234 -4.64 22.88 0.49
CA GLY A 234 -5.98 22.74 -0.06
C GLY A 234 -6.26 21.41 -0.76
N ILE A 235 -5.36 20.43 -0.62
CA ILE A 235 -5.51 19.10 -1.21
C ILE A 235 -6.57 18.34 -0.40
N LYS A 236 -7.57 17.79 -1.09
CA LYS A 236 -8.66 17.04 -0.46
C LYS A 236 -8.37 15.54 -0.48
N PRO A 237 -8.92 14.75 0.47
CA PRO A 237 -8.68 13.31 0.57
C PRO A 237 -9.51 12.51 -0.43
N PHE A 238 -9.54 12.95 -1.69
CA PHE A 238 -10.26 12.27 -2.75
C PHE A 238 -9.46 11.06 -3.22
N LEU A 239 -10.15 9.93 -3.27
CA LEU A 239 -9.66 8.67 -3.82
C LEU A 239 -10.78 8.08 -4.67
N ASP A 240 -10.64 8.18 -5.99
CA ASP A 240 -11.67 7.73 -6.91
C ASP A 240 -11.89 6.22 -6.78
N GLY A 241 -13.12 5.76 -7.03
CA GLY A 241 -13.49 4.36 -6.79
C GLY A 241 -13.76 4.00 -5.33
N MET A 242 -13.47 4.87 -4.36
CA MET A 242 -13.79 4.63 -2.94
C MET A 242 -15.12 5.25 -2.52
N ILE A 243 -15.87 4.57 -1.66
CA ILE A 243 -17.12 5.13 -1.12
C ILE A 243 -16.88 6.28 -0.12
N SER A 244 -15.72 6.28 0.55
CA SER A 244 -15.31 7.31 1.52
C SER A 244 -15.18 8.69 0.87
N THR A 245 -14.82 8.74 -0.42
CA THR A 245 -14.86 9.97 -1.23
C THR A 245 -16.27 10.53 -1.34
N GLY A 246 -17.29 9.68 -1.49
CA GLY A 246 -18.69 10.08 -1.48
C GLY A 246 -19.13 10.63 -0.13
N TRP A 247 -18.71 9.99 0.97
CA TRP A 247 -18.96 10.49 2.32
C TRP A 247 -18.33 11.85 2.55
N TYR A 248 -17.07 12.05 2.16
CA TYR A 248 -16.39 13.32 2.31
C TYR A 248 -17.03 14.43 1.46
N LYS A 249 -17.44 14.14 0.22
CA LYS A 249 -18.19 15.11 -0.60
C LYS A 249 -19.49 15.57 0.07
N LYS A 250 -20.15 14.70 0.83
CA LYS A 250 -21.39 15.02 1.56
C LYS A 250 -21.15 15.72 2.90
N MET A 251 -20.17 15.26 3.67
CA MET A 251 -19.97 15.67 5.07
C MET A 251 -18.85 16.70 5.26
N GLY A 252 -17.95 16.84 4.30
CA GLY A 252 -16.79 17.73 4.37
C GLY A 252 -15.87 17.41 5.54
N GLU A 253 -15.34 18.46 6.16
CA GLU A 253 -14.41 18.40 7.31
C GLU A 253 -15.08 17.99 8.64
N ARG A 254 -16.16 17.22 8.58
CA ARG A 254 -16.82 16.61 9.74
C ARG A 254 -16.31 15.21 10.04
N ILE A 255 -15.64 14.57 9.08
CA ILE A 255 -15.16 13.17 9.17
C ILE A 255 -13.68 13.08 8.84
N TRP A 256 -12.92 12.44 9.72
CA TRP A 256 -11.47 12.27 9.57
C TRP A 256 -11.09 11.03 8.73
N SER A 257 -11.95 10.00 8.71
CA SER A 257 -11.60 8.70 8.13
C SER A 257 -11.23 8.75 6.64
N PRO A 258 -11.81 9.60 5.76
CA PRO A 258 -11.34 9.71 4.37
C PRO A 258 -9.89 10.21 4.27
N TRP A 259 -9.47 11.14 5.13
CA TRP A 259 -8.09 11.61 5.19
C TRP A 259 -7.14 10.48 5.54
N PHE A 260 -7.48 9.71 6.57
CA PHE A 260 -6.66 8.58 6.99
C PHE A 260 -6.61 7.49 5.91
N ILE A 261 -7.74 7.13 5.30
CA ILE A 261 -7.78 6.16 4.18
C ILE A 261 -6.89 6.60 3.02
N LYS A 262 -6.92 7.89 2.65
CA LYS A 262 -6.07 8.42 1.58
C LYS A 262 -4.58 8.32 1.94
N PHE A 263 -4.22 8.64 3.18
CA PHE A 263 -2.87 8.47 3.69
C PHE A 263 -2.41 7.01 3.64
N ILE A 264 -3.22 6.08 4.16
CA ILE A 264 -2.92 4.63 4.15
C ILE A 264 -2.71 4.12 2.72
N HIS A 265 -3.55 4.55 1.78
CA HIS A 265 -3.39 4.26 0.36
C HIS A 265 -2.04 4.75 -0.19
N SER A 266 -1.63 5.98 0.15
CA SER A 266 -0.37 6.56 -0.33
C SER A 266 0.87 5.85 0.21
N ARG A 267 0.79 5.28 1.43
CA ARG A 267 1.92 4.62 2.11
C ARG A 267 1.94 3.10 1.98
N GLY A 268 0.86 2.49 1.50
CA GLY A 268 0.75 1.03 1.42
C GLY A 268 0.64 0.36 2.79
N TYR A 269 0.03 1.04 3.75
CA TYR A 269 -0.09 0.59 5.13
C TYR A 269 -1.23 -0.41 5.35
N PHE A 270 -1.09 -1.26 6.38
CA PHE A 270 -2.07 -2.27 6.77
C PHE A 270 -2.40 -2.22 8.27
N ASN A 271 -3.63 -2.58 8.60
CA ASN A 271 -4.15 -2.72 9.96
C ASN A 271 -4.27 -4.20 10.30
N ILE A 272 -4.05 -4.57 11.56
CA ILE A 272 -4.38 -5.91 12.04
C ILE A 272 -5.89 -5.99 12.32
N TYR A 273 -6.53 -7.01 11.77
CA TYR A 273 -7.90 -7.40 12.07
C TYR A 273 -7.96 -8.83 12.59
N THR A 274 -9.05 -9.12 13.29
CA THR A 274 -9.40 -10.48 13.70
C THR A 274 -10.80 -10.83 13.26
N LYS A 275 -10.96 -12.06 12.77
CA LYS A 275 -12.25 -12.72 12.66
C LYS A 275 -12.43 -13.70 13.82
N PHE A 276 -13.32 -13.37 14.75
CA PHE A 276 -13.78 -14.29 15.78
C PHE A 276 -14.95 -15.16 15.28
N PRO A 277 -15.20 -16.33 15.89
CA PRO A 277 -16.41 -17.13 15.66
C PRO A 277 -17.69 -16.31 15.86
N ASP A 278 -18.78 -16.73 15.20
CA ASP A 278 -20.14 -16.18 15.37
C ASP A 278 -20.25 -14.65 15.17
N GLU A 279 -19.37 -14.08 14.36
CA GLU A 279 -19.25 -12.63 14.14
C GLU A 279 -19.03 -11.81 15.43
N LYS A 280 -18.50 -12.43 16.50
CA LYS A 280 -18.16 -11.71 17.73
C LYS A 280 -17.04 -10.70 17.51
N SER A 281 -16.91 -9.73 18.41
CA SER A 281 -15.82 -8.76 18.40
C SER A 281 -15.43 -8.29 19.79
N LEU A 282 -14.24 -7.72 19.90
CA LEU A 282 -13.73 -7.14 21.15
C LEU A 282 -14.24 -5.71 21.38
N SER A 283 -14.81 -5.09 20.35
CA SER A 283 -15.38 -3.74 20.36
C SER A 283 -16.64 -3.69 19.51
N VAL A 284 -17.77 -3.35 20.14
CA VAL A 284 -19.10 -3.29 19.55
C VAL A 284 -19.58 -1.85 19.56
N SER A 285 -19.99 -1.32 18.42
CA SER A 285 -20.71 -0.04 18.37
C SER A 285 -22.20 -0.27 18.59
N HIS A 286 -22.79 0.50 19.51
CA HIS A 286 -24.25 0.54 19.70
C HIS A 286 -24.97 1.42 18.68
N ARG A 287 -24.21 2.09 17.80
CA ARG A 287 -24.71 2.94 16.71
C ARG A 287 -25.76 3.91 17.23
N ASP A 288 -25.43 4.54 18.36
CA ASP A 288 -26.33 5.48 19.02
C ASP A 288 -26.54 6.71 18.13
N ALA A 289 -27.71 7.34 18.24
CA ALA A 289 -28.02 8.53 17.45
C ALA A 289 -26.94 9.62 17.63
N GLY A 290 -26.51 10.24 16.54
CA GLY A 290 -25.39 11.16 16.50
C GLY A 290 -25.00 11.55 15.07
N VAL A 291 -23.73 11.92 14.86
CA VAL A 291 -23.23 12.42 13.56
C VAL A 291 -23.44 11.41 12.41
N ASN A 292 -23.28 10.10 12.71
CA ASN A 292 -23.34 9.03 11.72
C ASN A 292 -24.71 8.34 11.62
N TYR A 293 -25.52 8.39 12.68
CA TYR A 293 -26.79 7.67 12.78
C TYR A 293 -27.92 8.62 13.20
N GLY A 294 -28.99 8.69 12.41
CA GLY A 294 -30.16 9.51 12.75
C GLY A 294 -31.01 8.95 13.90
N LYS A 295 -30.87 7.66 14.21
CA LYS A 295 -31.56 6.94 15.29
C LYS A 295 -30.65 5.82 15.81
N THR A 296 -30.77 5.49 17.10
CA THR A 296 -30.06 4.34 17.69
C THR A 296 -30.49 3.03 17.02
N ALA A 297 -29.52 2.24 16.56
CA ALA A 297 -29.75 0.96 15.89
C ALA A 297 -29.39 -0.26 16.74
N GLY A 298 -28.85 -0.05 17.94
CA GLY A 298 -28.40 -1.12 18.83
C GLY A 298 -27.05 -1.72 18.42
N PRO A 299 -26.56 -2.71 19.18
CA PRO A 299 -25.24 -3.30 18.96
C PRO A 299 -25.12 -3.85 17.55
N ASP A 300 -23.96 -3.63 16.97
CA ASP A 300 -23.68 -3.96 15.59
C ASP A 300 -23.21 -5.43 15.43
N SER A 301 -22.82 -6.08 16.53
CA SER A 301 -22.45 -7.50 16.65
C SER A 301 -22.51 -7.94 18.11
N GLN A 302 -22.20 -9.22 18.36
CA GLN A 302 -22.05 -9.74 19.71
C GLN A 302 -20.66 -9.39 20.27
N LEU A 303 -20.62 -9.04 21.56
CA LEU A 303 -19.38 -8.81 22.28
C LEU A 303 -18.76 -10.15 22.68
N LEU A 304 -17.45 -10.30 22.54
CA LEU A 304 -16.73 -11.45 23.06
C LEU A 304 -16.72 -11.40 24.59
N ASP A 305 -17.17 -12.46 25.27
CA ASP A 305 -17.29 -12.50 26.74
C ASP A 305 -16.12 -13.25 27.40
N GLU A 306 -16.11 -13.30 28.73
CA GLU A 306 -15.06 -13.96 29.51
C GLU A 306 -15.06 -15.49 29.39
N ASN A 307 -16.18 -16.12 29.01
CA ASN A 307 -16.24 -17.58 28.87
C ASN A 307 -15.44 -18.08 27.66
N SER A 308 -15.01 -17.16 26.79
CA SER A 308 -14.17 -17.39 25.60
C SER A 308 -12.65 -17.35 25.88
N LEU A 309 -12.22 -17.31 27.15
CA LEU A 309 -10.85 -16.98 27.58
C LEU A 309 -9.71 -17.84 26.99
N ASP A 310 -9.95 -19.10 26.64
CA ASP A 310 -8.90 -20.03 26.17
C ASP A 310 -9.17 -20.71 24.81
N SER A 311 -10.43 -20.82 24.34
CA SER A 311 -10.73 -21.49 23.05
C SER A 311 -10.79 -20.54 21.85
N ASP A 312 -11.12 -19.26 22.08
CA ASP A 312 -11.51 -18.35 20.99
C ASP A 312 -10.45 -17.28 20.67
N PHE A 313 -9.40 -17.17 21.48
CA PHE A 313 -8.29 -16.26 21.20
C PHE A 313 -7.45 -16.81 20.03
N PRO A 314 -7.30 -16.03 18.94
CA PRO A 314 -6.48 -16.50 17.83
C PRO A 314 -5.01 -16.54 18.22
N GLU A 315 -4.34 -17.60 17.77
CA GLU A 315 -2.88 -17.70 17.81
C GLU A 315 -2.24 -16.49 17.13
N MET A 316 -1.22 -15.91 17.77
CA MET A 316 -0.42 -14.80 17.24
C MET A 316 0.51 -15.31 16.12
N LYS A 317 -0.06 -15.57 14.95
CA LYS A 317 0.66 -16.07 13.76
C LYS A 317 1.74 -15.08 13.30
N SER A 318 2.76 -15.59 12.61
CA SER A 318 3.75 -14.74 11.92
C SER A 318 3.07 -13.80 10.91
N LEU A 319 3.52 -12.54 10.82
CA LEU A 319 3.05 -11.62 9.78
C LEU A 319 3.30 -12.14 8.36
N SER A 320 4.32 -12.97 8.16
CA SER A 320 4.65 -13.56 6.85
C SER A 320 3.62 -14.58 6.37
N THR A 321 2.86 -15.20 7.30
CA THR A 321 1.84 -16.21 6.97
C THR A 321 0.41 -15.65 7.04
N MET A 322 0.25 -14.44 7.57
CA MET A 322 -1.05 -13.76 7.57
C MET A 322 -1.46 -13.35 6.16
N LYS A 323 -2.73 -13.61 5.84
CA LYS A 323 -3.33 -13.05 4.64
C LYS A 323 -3.42 -11.54 4.75
N LYS A 324 -3.16 -10.86 3.63
CA LYS A 324 -3.23 -9.40 3.52
C LYS A 324 -4.24 -9.04 2.46
N TYR A 325 -5.06 -8.03 2.72
CA TYR A 325 -6.12 -7.60 1.80
C TYR A 325 -6.04 -6.11 1.50
N ASP A 326 -6.19 -5.76 0.22
CA ASP A 326 -6.28 -4.38 -0.25
C ASP A 326 -7.69 -3.79 -0.07
N PHE A 327 -7.91 -2.52 -0.43
CA PHE A 327 -9.24 -1.88 -0.36
C PHE A 327 -10.36 -2.54 -1.18
N CYS A 328 -10.03 -3.39 -2.15
CA CYS A 328 -10.98 -4.19 -2.93
C CYS A 328 -11.24 -5.57 -2.32
N PHE A 329 -10.59 -5.87 -1.18
CA PHE A 329 -10.57 -7.17 -0.52
C PHE A 329 -9.95 -8.27 -1.41
N ARG A 330 -8.97 -7.90 -2.25
CA ARG A 330 -8.11 -8.84 -2.98
C ARG A 330 -6.91 -9.22 -2.12
N GLU A 331 -6.52 -10.49 -2.17
CA GLU A 331 -5.36 -10.97 -1.42
C GLU A 331 -4.06 -10.41 -2.01
N VAL A 332 -3.22 -9.80 -1.17
CA VAL A 332 -1.91 -9.24 -1.52
C VAL A 332 -0.82 -10.18 -1.06
N VAL A 333 -0.12 -10.80 -2.01
CA VAL A 333 1.01 -11.70 -1.72
C VAL A 333 2.31 -10.91 -1.72
N SER A 334 2.76 -10.50 -0.53
CA SER A 334 4.01 -9.74 -0.32
C SER A 334 5.27 -10.61 -0.50
N GLY A 335 6.40 -9.95 -0.73
CA GLY A 335 7.73 -10.56 -0.66
C GLY A 335 8.09 -11.44 -1.87
N ARG A 336 7.42 -11.25 -3.01
CA ARG A 336 7.68 -12.01 -4.23
C ARG A 336 8.92 -11.48 -4.97
N ILE A 337 10.10 -11.86 -4.49
CA ILE A 337 11.39 -11.50 -5.08
C ILE A 337 12.04 -12.74 -5.68
N VAL A 338 12.59 -12.58 -6.88
CA VAL A 338 13.33 -13.62 -7.62
C VAL A 338 14.82 -13.26 -7.63
N TRP A 339 15.65 -14.11 -7.01
CA TRP A 339 17.11 -14.01 -7.03
C TRP A 339 17.78 -15.14 -7.82
N SER A 340 17.03 -16.18 -8.21
CA SER A 340 17.56 -17.34 -8.91
C SER A 340 16.60 -17.90 -9.95
N LEU A 341 17.08 -18.78 -10.83
CA LEU A 341 16.23 -19.51 -11.78
C LEU A 341 15.20 -20.41 -11.10
N ASN A 342 15.50 -20.88 -9.89
CA ASN A 342 14.57 -21.68 -9.08
C ASN A 342 13.44 -20.81 -8.52
N ASP A 343 13.76 -19.62 -8.00
CA ASP A 343 12.76 -18.66 -7.54
C ASP A 343 11.87 -18.21 -8.71
N LEU A 344 12.46 -17.97 -9.87
CA LEU A 344 11.69 -17.62 -11.07
C LEU A 344 10.70 -18.74 -11.42
N GLY A 345 11.13 -20.00 -11.29
CA GLY A 345 10.28 -21.17 -11.51
C GLY A 345 9.11 -21.30 -10.54
N SER A 346 9.24 -20.80 -9.31
CA SER A 346 8.15 -20.80 -8.33
C SER A 346 7.19 -19.60 -8.49
N VAL A 347 7.69 -18.45 -8.96
CA VAL A 347 6.90 -17.24 -9.14
C VAL A 347 6.10 -17.23 -10.45
N LEU A 348 6.69 -17.67 -11.57
CA LEU A 348 6.05 -17.61 -12.91
C LEU A 348 4.64 -18.22 -12.97
N PRO A 349 4.36 -19.39 -12.35
CA PRO A 349 3.01 -19.96 -12.35
C PRO A 349 1.93 -19.07 -11.71
N SER A 350 2.32 -18.18 -10.79
CA SER A 350 1.41 -17.26 -10.09
C SER A 350 1.17 -15.94 -10.84
N VAL A 351 1.92 -15.66 -11.91
CA VAL A 351 1.91 -14.36 -12.63
C VAL A 351 1.54 -14.51 -14.11
N GLN A 352 0.92 -15.63 -14.49
CA GLN A 352 0.46 -15.87 -15.86
C GLN A 352 -1.05 -15.66 -16.01
N LYS A 353 -1.47 -15.26 -17.21
CA LYS A 353 -2.88 -15.26 -17.62
C LYS A 353 -2.98 -15.79 -19.03
N LYS A 354 -3.77 -16.86 -19.23
CA LYS A 354 -3.85 -17.59 -20.51
C LYS A 354 -2.46 -17.96 -21.04
N GLU A 355 -1.63 -18.49 -20.14
CA GLU A 355 -0.25 -18.90 -20.42
C GLU A 355 0.68 -17.75 -20.85
N ALA A 356 0.26 -16.50 -20.74
CA ALA A 356 1.07 -15.33 -21.10
C ALA A 356 1.57 -14.57 -19.87
N VAL A 357 2.86 -14.23 -19.89
CA VAL A 357 3.56 -13.41 -18.89
C VAL A 357 4.10 -12.14 -19.54
N LEU A 358 3.95 -11.03 -18.84
CA LEU A 358 4.48 -9.71 -19.21
C LEU A 358 5.73 -9.40 -18.37
N LEU A 359 6.90 -9.57 -18.96
CA LEU A 359 8.17 -9.14 -18.38
C LEU A 359 8.38 -7.64 -18.64
N VAL A 360 8.34 -6.83 -17.58
CA VAL A 360 8.52 -5.38 -17.67
C VAL A 360 9.90 -4.98 -17.15
N SER A 361 10.68 -4.35 -18.01
CA SER A 361 12.02 -3.88 -17.67
C SER A 361 11.99 -2.52 -16.99
N LEU A 362 12.60 -2.40 -15.81
CA LEU A 362 12.71 -1.16 -15.04
C LEU A 362 14.10 -0.52 -15.13
N PHE A 363 14.98 -1.01 -16.01
CA PHE A 363 16.31 -0.43 -16.19
C PHE A 363 16.22 0.99 -16.76
N GLY A 364 16.67 1.98 -15.99
CA GLY A 364 16.61 3.38 -16.40
C GLY A 364 15.21 4.00 -16.37
N VAL A 365 14.25 3.34 -15.70
CA VAL A 365 12.88 3.84 -15.53
C VAL A 365 12.78 4.52 -14.16
N SER A 366 12.17 5.71 -14.08
CA SER A 366 12.01 6.42 -12.81
C SER A 366 10.91 5.79 -11.95
N GLU A 367 11.05 5.88 -10.62
CA GLU A 367 10.04 5.35 -9.68
C GLU A 367 8.65 5.94 -9.95
N THR A 368 8.60 7.24 -10.28
CA THR A 368 7.35 7.95 -10.59
C THR A 368 6.67 7.39 -11.84
N VAL A 369 7.44 7.08 -12.88
CA VAL A 369 6.93 6.40 -14.09
C VAL A 369 6.42 5.01 -13.74
N THR A 370 7.19 4.23 -12.98
CA THR A 370 6.78 2.88 -12.57
C THR A 370 5.48 2.90 -11.74
N ARG A 371 5.33 3.86 -10.83
CA ARG A 371 4.09 4.05 -10.05
C ARG A 371 2.91 4.41 -10.95
N ASN A 372 3.11 5.30 -11.93
CA ASN A 372 2.09 5.61 -12.91
C ASN A 372 1.69 4.39 -13.74
N LEU A 373 2.67 3.58 -14.19
CA LEU A 373 2.45 2.34 -14.91
C LEU A 373 1.65 1.32 -14.09
N LEU A 374 1.98 1.15 -12.80
CA LEU A 374 1.23 0.28 -11.89
C LEU A 374 -0.24 0.68 -11.76
N CYS A 375 -0.52 1.97 -11.65
CA CYS A 375 -1.90 2.46 -11.62
C CYS A 375 -2.64 2.16 -12.94
N HIS A 376 -1.96 2.19 -14.08
CA HIS A 376 -2.53 1.74 -15.35
C HIS A 376 -2.76 0.24 -15.40
N PHE A 377 -1.84 -0.57 -14.89
CA PHE A 377 -2.03 -2.01 -14.77
C PHE A 377 -3.26 -2.35 -13.93
N GLU A 378 -3.43 -1.68 -12.79
CA GLU A 378 -4.64 -1.84 -11.98
C GLU A 378 -5.89 -1.41 -12.75
N ARG A 379 -5.91 -0.23 -13.39
CA ARG A 379 -7.06 0.24 -14.18
C ARG A 379 -7.43 -0.72 -15.32
N LEU A 380 -6.44 -1.28 -16.00
CA LEU A 380 -6.58 -2.16 -17.15
C LEU A 380 -6.72 -3.64 -16.78
N ASN A 381 -6.75 -3.98 -15.48
CA ASN A 381 -6.83 -5.36 -14.99
C ASN A 381 -5.68 -6.26 -15.51
N ILE A 382 -4.48 -5.69 -15.62
CA ILE A 382 -3.25 -6.39 -16.00
C ILE A 382 -2.59 -6.87 -14.71
N TRP A 383 -2.56 -8.18 -14.50
CA TRP A 383 -1.97 -8.82 -13.31
C TRP A 383 -0.91 -9.87 -13.65
N ASN A 384 -0.79 -10.21 -14.93
CA ASN A 384 0.13 -11.23 -15.42
C ASN A 384 1.50 -10.65 -15.78
N TYR A 385 2.07 -9.85 -14.87
CA TYR A 385 3.35 -9.20 -15.08
C TYR A 385 4.39 -9.60 -14.02
N ILE A 386 5.66 -9.41 -14.37
CA ILE A 386 6.80 -9.46 -13.46
C ILE A 386 7.79 -8.37 -13.85
N PHE A 387 8.30 -7.63 -12.86
CA PHE A 387 9.29 -6.58 -13.11
C PHE A 387 10.70 -7.16 -13.06
N ILE A 388 11.62 -6.60 -13.85
CA ILE A 388 13.06 -6.86 -13.74
C ILE A 388 13.82 -5.54 -13.68
N GLY A 389 14.70 -5.37 -12.70
CA GLY A 389 15.44 -4.14 -12.52
C GLY A 389 16.60 -4.28 -11.52
N PRO A 390 17.41 -3.23 -11.35
CA PRO A 390 18.55 -3.23 -10.43
C PRO A 390 18.09 -3.33 -8.97
N ALA A 391 18.94 -3.90 -8.11
CA ALA A 391 18.68 -3.99 -6.68
C ALA A 391 18.58 -2.59 -6.06
N THR A 392 17.35 -2.16 -5.76
CA THR A 392 17.05 -0.83 -5.21
C THR A 392 15.96 -0.95 -4.16
N ASP A 393 15.96 -0.05 -3.16
CA ASP A 393 14.92 0.01 -2.13
C ASP A 393 13.51 0.07 -2.72
N PHE A 394 13.36 0.78 -3.84
CA PHE A 394 12.10 0.83 -4.58
C PHE A 394 11.66 -0.53 -5.12
N LEU A 395 12.57 -1.32 -5.71
CA LEU A 395 12.26 -2.68 -6.17
C LEU A 395 11.83 -3.58 -5.01
N PHE A 396 12.49 -3.48 -3.85
CA PHE A 396 12.07 -4.19 -2.64
C PHE A 396 10.70 -3.72 -2.14
N HIS A 397 10.42 -2.42 -2.17
CA HIS A 397 9.11 -1.87 -1.81
C HIS A 397 8.00 -2.37 -2.73
N LEU A 398 8.25 -2.50 -4.04
CA LEU A 398 7.32 -3.13 -4.97
C LEU A 398 6.97 -4.55 -4.55
N ALA A 399 7.98 -5.36 -4.19
CA ALA A 399 7.79 -6.71 -3.70
C ALA A 399 6.98 -6.76 -2.40
N GLN A 400 7.24 -5.87 -1.45
CA GLN A 400 6.48 -5.79 -0.20
C GLN A 400 5.02 -5.39 -0.44
N GLY A 401 4.77 -4.49 -1.40
CA GLY A 401 3.44 -4.13 -1.89
C GLY A 401 2.73 -5.25 -2.68
N GLY A 402 3.42 -6.36 -2.93
CA GLY A 402 2.87 -7.54 -3.57
C GLY A 402 3.08 -7.60 -5.08
N HIS A 403 3.92 -6.74 -5.66
CA HIS A 403 4.31 -6.82 -7.07
C HIS A 403 5.51 -7.77 -7.23
N PRO A 404 5.43 -8.78 -8.12
CA PRO A 404 6.54 -9.72 -8.31
C PRO A 404 7.70 -9.03 -9.03
N VAL A 405 8.91 -9.21 -8.50
CA VAL A 405 10.13 -8.57 -9.02
C VAL A 405 11.27 -9.56 -9.17
N ILE A 406 12.12 -9.33 -10.14
CA ILE A 406 13.40 -9.99 -10.35
C ILE A 406 14.49 -8.98 -9.99
N ASP A 407 15.24 -9.31 -8.95
CA ASP A 407 16.48 -8.62 -8.60
C ASP A 407 17.54 -8.99 -9.63
N ALA A 408 17.83 -8.07 -10.54
CA ALA A 408 18.76 -8.33 -11.64
C ALA A 408 20.16 -8.68 -11.16
N ASP A 409 20.62 -8.09 -10.07
CA ASP A 409 21.99 -8.24 -9.57
C ASP A 409 22.14 -9.61 -8.91
N GLY A 410 21.22 -9.99 -8.03
CA GLY A 410 21.17 -11.34 -7.44
C GLY A 410 20.94 -12.43 -8.49
N PHE A 411 20.03 -12.21 -9.43
CA PHE A 411 19.72 -13.15 -10.51
C PHE A 411 20.90 -13.39 -11.45
N LEU A 412 21.74 -12.38 -11.69
CA LEU A 412 22.99 -12.53 -12.44
C LEU A 412 23.99 -13.46 -11.73
N GLU A 413 24.09 -13.41 -10.41
CA GLU A 413 25.06 -14.21 -9.63
C GLU A 413 24.78 -15.71 -9.69
N ASP A 414 23.50 -16.09 -9.79
CA ASP A 414 23.02 -17.47 -9.93
C ASP A 414 23.36 -18.07 -11.31
N ILE A 415 23.40 -17.24 -12.35
CA ILE A 415 23.64 -17.67 -13.73
C ILE A 415 25.13 -17.98 -13.92
N LYS A 416 25.50 -19.25 -13.75
CA LYS A 416 26.89 -19.76 -13.87
C LYS A 416 27.61 -19.36 -15.18
N SER A 417 26.89 -19.30 -16.29
CA SER A 417 27.43 -18.90 -17.60
C SER A 417 27.93 -17.46 -17.62
N PHE A 418 27.37 -16.60 -16.77
CA PHE A 418 27.79 -15.20 -16.66
C PHE A 418 29.22 -15.07 -16.10
N LYS A 419 29.59 -15.90 -15.13
CA LYS A 419 30.94 -15.92 -14.53
C LYS A 419 32.04 -16.30 -15.54
N SER A 420 31.69 -16.98 -16.63
CA SER A 420 32.61 -17.38 -17.68
C SER A 420 32.74 -16.39 -18.85
N LEU A 421 31.89 -15.36 -18.93
CA LEU A 421 31.86 -14.43 -20.07
C LEU A 421 32.81 -13.24 -19.83
N ARG A 422 33.79 -13.05 -20.72
CA ARG A 422 34.68 -11.86 -20.73
C ARG A 422 33.98 -10.72 -21.46
N ILE A 423 33.17 -9.94 -20.75
CA ILE A 423 32.45 -8.80 -21.33
C ILE A 423 33.32 -7.54 -21.24
N GLN A 424 33.44 -6.78 -22.34
CA GLN A 424 34.12 -5.48 -22.33
C GLN A 424 33.37 -4.46 -21.44
N GLU A 425 34.10 -3.70 -20.61
CA GLU A 425 33.52 -2.79 -19.61
C GLU A 425 32.53 -1.76 -20.19
N SER A 426 32.77 -1.26 -21.41
CA SER A 426 31.98 -0.19 -22.02
C SER A 426 30.53 -0.59 -22.38
N ASN A 427 30.28 -1.88 -22.69
CA ASN A 427 28.94 -2.38 -23.06
C ASN A 427 28.34 -3.32 -22.00
N ALA A 428 29.06 -3.56 -20.89
CA ALA A 428 28.73 -4.63 -19.95
C ALA A 428 27.33 -4.52 -19.35
N ARG A 429 26.84 -3.30 -19.11
CA ARG A 429 25.51 -3.07 -18.54
C ARG A 429 24.38 -3.46 -19.49
N LEU A 430 24.39 -2.95 -20.72
CA LEU A 430 23.34 -3.27 -21.71
C LEU A 430 23.29 -4.77 -22.02
N ILE A 431 24.46 -5.40 -22.14
CA ILE A 431 24.55 -6.85 -22.41
C ILE A 431 23.95 -7.66 -21.25
N LYS A 432 24.26 -7.28 -20.00
CA LYS A 432 23.64 -7.88 -18.80
C LYS A 432 22.12 -7.78 -18.85
N GLU A 433 21.59 -6.58 -19.12
CA GLU A 433 20.14 -6.34 -19.19
C GLU A 433 19.48 -7.24 -20.25
N ILE A 434 20.05 -7.33 -21.45
CA ILE A 434 19.53 -8.16 -22.55
C ILE A 434 19.60 -9.65 -22.21
N LEU A 435 20.73 -10.09 -21.66
CA LEU A 435 20.95 -11.49 -21.33
C LEU A 435 20.00 -11.96 -20.23
N LEU A 436 19.79 -11.16 -19.18
CA LEU A 436 18.85 -11.47 -18.11
C LEU A 436 17.43 -11.65 -18.64
N LYS A 437 16.94 -10.71 -19.47
CA LYS A 437 15.65 -10.83 -20.15
C LYS A 437 15.57 -12.13 -20.96
N ALA A 438 16.64 -12.52 -21.65
CA ALA A 438 16.70 -13.75 -22.44
C ALA A 438 16.62 -15.03 -21.58
N TYR A 439 17.26 -15.04 -20.39
CA TYR A 439 17.14 -16.15 -19.43
C TYR A 439 15.72 -16.26 -18.87
N VAL A 440 15.06 -15.14 -18.59
CA VAL A 440 13.66 -15.14 -18.14
C VAL A 440 12.74 -15.72 -19.21
N VAL A 441 12.90 -15.29 -20.47
CA VAL A 441 12.15 -15.86 -21.62
C VAL A 441 12.42 -17.36 -21.74
N LYS A 442 13.68 -17.80 -21.62
CA LYS A 442 14.03 -19.22 -21.65
C LYS A 442 13.27 -19.99 -20.58
N LYS A 443 13.29 -19.50 -19.34
CA LYS A 443 12.62 -20.15 -18.22
C LYS A 443 11.11 -20.17 -18.40
N GLY A 444 10.53 -19.11 -18.96
CA GLY A 444 9.12 -19.06 -19.36
C GLY A 444 8.77 -20.17 -20.36
N LEU A 445 9.57 -20.33 -21.42
CA LEU A 445 9.38 -21.39 -22.42
C LEU A 445 9.48 -22.79 -21.80
N GLU A 446 10.47 -23.04 -20.94
CA GLU A 446 10.63 -24.32 -20.22
C GLU A 446 9.39 -24.69 -19.39
N LEU A 447 8.68 -23.69 -18.86
CA LEU A 447 7.45 -23.86 -18.08
C LEU A 447 6.17 -23.79 -18.92
N GLY A 448 6.31 -23.60 -20.24
CA GLY A 448 5.19 -23.58 -21.17
C GLY A 448 4.53 -22.22 -21.37
N TYR A 449 5.15 -21.12 -20.95
CA TYR A 449 4.57 -19.78 -21.02
C TYR A 449 5.03 -18.97 -22.24
N ASN A 450 4.09 -18.23 -22.81
CA ASN A 450 4.33 -17.14 -23.75
C ASN A 450 4.87 -15.93 -22.98
N THR A 451 5.82 -15.21 -23.55
CA THR A 451 6.43 -14.04 -22.89
C THR A 451 6.37 -12.81 -23.78
N TRP A 452 5.80 -11.74 -23.24
CA TRP A 452 5.98 -10.38 -23.73
C TRP A 452 7.09 -9.73 -22.92
N VAL A 453 8.08 -9.16 -23.60
CA VAL A 453 9.14 -8.36 -23.00
C VAL A 453 8.95 -6.92 -23.44
N VAL A 454 8.85 -6.00 -22.48
CA VAL A 454 8.60 -4.57 -22.70
C VAL A 454 9.53 -3.71 -21.84
N ASP A 455 9.88 -2.51 -22.31
CA ASP A 455 10.50 -1.47 -21.48
C ASP A 455 9.45 -0.76 -20.60
N GLY A 456 9.85 -0.24 -19.45
CA GLY A 456 8.95 0.45 -18.52
C GLY A 456 8.69 1.92 -18.89
N ASN A 457 9.40 2.49 -19.87
CA ASN A 457 9.14 3.84 -20.41
C ASN A 457 7.98 3.85 -21.42
N MET A 458 6.87 3.22 -21.05
CA MET A 458 5.64 3.24 -21.81
C MET A 458 4.41 3.17 -20.90
N VAL A 459 3.28 3.61 -21.43
CA VAL A 459 1.95 3.52 -20.83
C VAL A 459 1.04 2.77 -21.78
N PHE A 460 0.34 1.77 -21.26
CA PHE A 460 -0.67 1.00 -22.00
C PHE A 460 -1.99 1.76 -22.03
N ILE A 461 -2.65 1.77 -23.18
CA ILE A 461 -3.95 2.42 -23.39
C ILE A 461 -5.09 1.42 -23.15
N ASP A 462 -4.90 0.16 -23.56
CA ASP A 462 -5.81 -0.95 -23.32
C ASP A 462 -5.04 -2.25 -23.01
N ASN A 463 -5.76 -3.30 -22.63
CA ASN A 463 -5.20 -4.62 -22.35
C ASN A 463 -5.37 -5.64 -23.50
N GLU A 464 -6.02 -5.25 -24.60
CA GLU A 464 -6.33 -6.17 -25.71
C GLU A 464 -5.06 -6.61 -26.44
N PHE A 465 -4.03 -5.79 -26.38
CA PHE A 465 -2.71 -6.06 -26.96
C PHE A 465 -2.14 -7.43 -26.57
N PHE A 466 -2.43 -7.91 -25.36
CA PHE A 466 -1.88 -9.18 -24.86
C PHE A 466 -2.68 -10.43 -25.30
N LEU A 467 -3.67 -10.30 -26.19
CA LEU A 467 -4.54 -11.40 -26.60
C LEU A 467 -4.01 -12.12 -27.86
N ASP A 468 -3.58 -13.37 -27.65
CA ASP A 468 -3.30 -14.45 -28.61
C ASP A 468 -2.70 -14.04 -29.98
N PRO A 469 -1.40 -13.74 -30.05
CA PRO A 469 -0.72 -13.46 -31.30
C PRO A 469 -0.69 -14.68 -32.24
N MET A 470 -0.94 -14.44 -33.52
CA MET A 470 -0.96 -15.51 -34.53
C MET A 470 0.43 -16.06 -34.84
N ASP A 471 1.46 -15.22 -34.84
CA ASP A 471 2.84 -15.61 -35.15
C ASP A 471 3.63 -15.99 -33.89
N ASN A 472 4.66 -16.82 -34.06
CA ASN A 472 5.49 -17.29 -32.95
C ASN A 472 6.38 -16.18 -32.34
N PHE A 473 6.71 -15.15 -33.11
CA PHE A 473 7.60 -14.06 -32.71
C PHE A 473 7.11 -12.72 -33.26
N TYR A 474 7.07 -11.71 -32.39
CA TYR A 474 6.86 -10.32 -32.80
C TYR A 474 8.00 -9.44 -32.29
N ALA A 475 8.39 -8.45 -33.08
CA ALA A 475 9.42 -7.48 -32.71
C ALA A 475 8.98 -6.05 -33.07
N GLY A 476 9.00 -5.17 -32.07
CA GLY A 476 9.00 -3.72 -32.21
C GLY A 476 10.35 -3.20 -31.69
N GLU A 477 11.31 -3.07 -32.61
CA GLU A 477 12.70 -2.71 -32.30
C GLU A 477 12.80 -1.32 -31.66
N SER A 478 12.03 -0.31 -32.07
CA SER A 478 12.11 1.04 -31.44
C SER A 478 11.34 1.12 -30.11
N LEU A 479 10.41 0.20 -29.88
CA LEU A 479 9.61 0.11 -28.65
C LEU A 479 10.29 -0.71 -27.53
N ASP A 480 11.44 -1.34 -27.83
CA ASP A 480 12.02 -2.45 -27.06
C ASP A 480 10.96 -3.50 -26.67
N LEU A 481 10.13 -3.87 -27.65
CA LEU A 481 9.01 -4.78 -27.47
C LEU A 481 9.27 -6.08 -28.23
N PHE A 482 9.20 -7.21 -27.53
CA PHE A 482 9.42 -8.51 -28.13
C PHE A 482 8.45 -9.54 -27.56
N TYR A 483 7.87 -10.38 -28.43
CA TYR A 483 7.00 -11.48 -28.04
C TYR A 483 7.60 -12.81 -28.46
N VAL A 484 7.48 -13.79 -27.57
CA VAL A 484 7.83 -15.18 -27.85
C VAL A 484 6.67 -16.09 -27.45
N LYS A 485 6.15 -16.83 -28.43
CA LYS A 485 5.17 -17.90 -28.22
C LYS A 485 5.87 -19.19 -27.80
N ASN A 486 5.36 -19.84 -26.76
CA ASN A 486 5.73 -21.21 -26.43
C ASN A 486 5.37 -22.13 -27.60
N SER A 487 6.39 -22.51 -28.37
CA SER A 487 6.23 -23.24 -29.64
C SER A 487 7.46 -24.10 -29.91
N PRO A 488 7.35 -25.18 -30.71
CA PRO A 488 8.51 -26.00 -31.09
C PRO A 488 9.64 -25.19 -31.73
N SER A 489 9.29 -24.15 -32.52
CA SER A 489 10.24 -23.22 -33.12
C SER A 489 11.01 -22.41 -32.07
N ALA A 490 10.33 -21.93 -31.03
CA ALA A 490 10.98 -21.22 -29.93
C ALA A 490 11.92 -22.12 -29.14
N HIS A 491 11.50 -23.33 -28.78
CA HIS A 491 12.34 -24.32 -28.09
C HIS A 491 13.60 -24.71 -28.89
N LYS A 492 13.49 -24.79 -30.22
CA LYS A 492 14.64 -25.07 -31.09
C LYS A 492 15.67 -23.93 -31.11
N ILE A 493 15.23 -22.68 -30.94
CA ILE A 493 16.12 -21.53 -30.88
C ILE A 493 16.69 -21.33 -29.49
N TRP A 494 15.85 -21.32 -28.45
CA TRP A 494 16.18 -20.81 -27.12
C TRP A 494 17.02 -21.79 -26.27
N THR A 495 18.05 -22.36 -26.89
CA THR A 495 18.99 -23.31 -26.30
C THR A 495 20.04 -22.58 -25.45
N HIS A 496 20.89 -23.35 -24.76
CA HIS A 496 22.03 -22.77 -24.04
C HIS A 496 23.00 -22.04 -24.99
N ASP A 497 23.23 -22.59 -26.18
CA ASP A 497 24.10 -22.00 -27.20
C ASP A 497 23.56 -20.66 -27.71
N PHE A 498 22.24 -20.52 -27.83
CA PHE A 498 21.64 -19.25 -28.21
C PHE A 498 21.88 -18.15 -27.17
N LEU A 499 21.92 -18.49 -25.87
CA LEU A 499 22.28 -17.51 -24.83
C LEU A 499 23.75 -17.09 -24.92
N HIS A 500 24.65 -17.98 -25.36
CA HIS A 500 26.03 -17.62 -25.70
C HIS A 500 26.09 -16.71 -26.93
N ASP A 501 25.28 -16.97 -27.97
CA ASP A 501 25.16 -16.08 -29.13
C ASP A 501 24.67 -14.68 -28.73
N VAL A 502 23.71 -14.58 -27.80
CA VAL A 502 23.23 -13.32 -27.23
C VAL A 502 24.36 -12.57 -26.52
N ALA A 503 25.13 -13.26 -25.67
CA ALA A 503 26.26 -12.66 -24.97
C ALA A 503 27.36 -12.18 -25.96
N ALA A 504 27.71 -13.01 -26.94
CA ALA A 504 28.74 -12.70 -27.94
C ALA A 504 28.33 -11.58 -28.92
N MET A 505 27.03 -11.39 -29.16
CA MET A 505 26.51 -10.27 -29.94
C MET A 505 26.80 -8.93 -29.23
N GLY A 506 26.87 -8.94 -27.90
CA GLY A 506 27.30 -7.84 -27.04
C GLY A 506 28.65 -7.23 -27.42
N ASP A 507 29.63 -8.09 -27.69
CA ASP A 507 31.01 -7.68 -28.04
C ASP A 507 31.12 -7.12 -29.46
N LYS A 508 30.13 -7.41 -30.33
CA LYS A 508 30.08 -6.96 -31.72
C LYS A 508 29.30 -5.65 -31.90
N ILE A 509 28.68 -5.13 -30.85
CA ILE A 509 27.97 -3.85 -30.87
C ILE A 509 29.01 -2.73 -30.79
N ALA A 510 29.33 -2.15 -31.95
CA ALA A 510 30.23 -1.01 -32.05
C ALA A 510 29.47 0.29 -31.69
N LEU A 511 29.78 0.86 -30.51
CA LEU A 511 29.28 2.13 -29.95
C LEU A 511 27.75 2.20 -29.76
N PRO A 512 27.25 2.94 -28.75
CA PRO A 512 25.83 2.97 -28.46
C PRO A 512 25.11 3.78 -29.53
N SER A 513 24.45 3.11 -30.47
CA SER A 513 23.30 3.72 -31.12
C SER A 513 22.10 3.45 -30.22
N ASP A 514 21.25 4.45 -30.02
CA ASP A 514 19.96 4.39 -29.28
C ASP A 514 18.97 3.34 -29.85
N THR A 515 19.42 2.50 -30.78
CA THR A 515 18.69 1.46 -31.49
C THR A 515 19.03 0.05 -31.00
N VAL A 516 20.06 -0.12 -30.17
CA VAL A 516 20.44 -1.45 -29.64
C VAL A 516 19.73 -1.70 -28.31
N ASN A 517 18.80 -2.65 -28.32
CA ASN A 517 18.01 -3.06 -27.17
C ASN A 517 17.69 -4.56 -27.25
N PHE A 518 16.86 -5.06 -26.34
CA PHE A 518 16.52 -6.48 -26.32
C PHE A 518 15.80 -6.89 -27.60
N ALA A 519 14.79 -6.14 -28.03
CA ALA A 519 14.01 -6.46 -29.22
C ALA A 519 14.88 -6.48 -30.50
N SER A 520 15.77 -5.51 -30.70
CA SER A 520 16.64 -5.46 -31.89
C SER A 520 17.69 -6.57 -31.91
N VAL A 521 18.27 -6.92 -30.76
CA VAL A 521 19.21 -8.05 -30.65
C VAL A 521 18.49 -9.38 -30.90
N MET A 522 17.33 -9.61 -30.30
CA MET A 522 16.56 -10.84 -30.50
C MET A 522 16.07 -10.97 -31.94
N ALA A 523 15.55 -9.90 -32.55
CA ALA A 523 15.13 -9.91 -33.96
C ALA A 523 16.28 -10.29 -34.89
N LYS A 524 17.48 -9.74 -34.65
CA LYS A 524 18.69 -10.07 -35.43
C LYS A 524 19.10 -11.54 -35.28
N LEU A 525 19.19 -12.05 -34.06
CA LEU A 525 19.64 -13.42 -33.80
C LEU A 525 18.62 -14.46 -34.26
N VAL A 526 17.32 -14.23 -34.04
CA VAL A 526 16.24 -15.10 -34.54
C VAL A 526 16.24 -15.11 -36.08
N GLY A 527 16.42 -13.94 -36.71
CA GLY A 527 16.55 -13.83 -38.16
C GLY A 527 17.76 -14.61 -38.71
N GLN A 528 18.90 -14.58 -38.02
CA GLN A 528 20.09 -15.36 -38.41
C GLN A 528 19.88 -16.88 -38.35
N LYS A 529 18.97 -17.36 -37.48
CA LYS A 529 18.58 -18.77 -37.41
C LYS A 529 17.51 -19.14 -38.47
N GLY A 530 17.14 -18.22 -39.35
CA GLY A 530 16.20 -18.46 -40.46
C GLY A 530 14.73 -18.58 -40.03
N ILE A 531 14.37 -18.13 -38.83
CA ILE A 531 12.99 -18.17 -38.35
C ILE A 531 12.27 -16.87 -38.70
N ARG A 532 11.06 -17.02 -39.25
CA ARG A 532 10.19 -15.88 -39.57
C ARG A 532 9.65 -15.27 -38.28
N PHE A 533 9.83 -13.95 -38.15
CA PHE A 533 9.18 -13.14 -37.12
C PHE A 533 8.40 -12.01 -37.79
N LYS A 534 7.36 -11.52 -37.12
CA LYS A 534 6.54 -10.41 -37.60
C LYS A 534 7.03 -9.11 -36.98
N ARG A 535 7.34 -8.13 -37.82
CA ARG A 535 7.63 -6.77 -37.34
C ARG A 535 6.32 -6.06 -37.03
N ILE A 536 6.28 -5.41 -35.87
CA ILE A 536 5.16 -4.55 -35.48
C ILE A 536 5.26 -3.28 -36.31
N ASP A 537 4.13 -2.84 -36.88
CA ASP A 537 4.06 -1.50 -37.46
C ASP A 537 3.97 -0.48 -36.33
N GLU A 538 5.13 -0.03 -35.87
CA GLU A 538 5.26 0.82 -34.69
C GLU A 538 4.55 2.17 -34.84
N LYS A 539 4.38 2.65 -36.08
CA LYS A 539 3.66 3.90 -36.36
C LYS A 539 2.18 3.76 -36.09
N SER A 540 1.55 2.65 -36.46
CA SER A 540 0.15 2.41 -36.11
C SER A 540 -0.02 1.93 -34.67
N PHE A 541 0.98 1.22 -34.14
CA PHE A 541 0.92 0.59 -32.83
C PHE A 541 1.09 1.57 -31.65
N GLY A 542 2.11 2.41 -31.71
CA GLY A 542 2.54 3.25 -30.60
C GLY A 542 2.55 4.74 -30.94
N MET A 543 2.40 5.57 -29.93
CA MET A 543 2.60 7.01 -30.02
C MET A 543 3.85 7.39 -29.23
N LYS A 544 4.85 7.95 -29.91
CA LYS A 544 6.09 8.42 -29.29
C LYS A 544 5.91 9.84 -28.78
N ILE A 545 6.30 10.11 -27.54
CA ILE A 545 6.43 11.49 -27.01
C ILE A 545 7.90 11.92 -26.99
N GLY A 546 8.15 13.24 -27.08
CA GLY A 546 9.50 13.81 -27.12
C GLY A 546 9.52 15.29 -26.75
N ASN A 547 10.67 15.94 -26.92
CA ASN A 547 10.86 17.36 -26.54
C ASN A 547 10.16 18.38 -27.45
N GLN A 548 9.67 17.95 -28.63
CA GLN A 548 9.02 18.80 -29.62
C GLN A 548 7.57 18.32 -29.79
N ASN A 549 6.61 19.26 -29.86
CA ASN A 549 5.16 19.06 -30.01
C ASN A 549 4.34 18.81 -28.72
N LEU A 550 4.39 19.76 -27.79
CA LEU A 550 3.39 19.89 -26.73
C LEU A 550 2.01 20.21 -27.34
N ASN A 551 0.92 19.69 -26.77
CA ASN A 551 -0.48 19.71 -27.26
C ASN A 551 -0.88 18.61 -28.29
N GLN A 552 -0.17 17.48 -28.35
CA GLN A 552 -0.61 16.36 -29.18
C GLN A 552 -1.70 15.56 -28.44
N ALA A 553 -2.92 15.56 -28.96
CA ALA A 553 -3.99 14.72 -28.44
C ALA A 553 -3.65 13.23 -28.64
N LEU A 554 -4.19 12.37 -27.77
CA LEU A 554 -4.04 10.93 -27.90
C LEU A 554 -4.60 10.47 -29.25
N GLU A 555 -3.75 9.91 -30.10
CA GLU A 555 -4.17 9.39 -31.40
C GLU A 555 -5.10 8.17 -31.24
N THR A 556 -6.12 8.08 -32.08
CA THR A 556 -7.05 6.94 -32.10
C THR A 556 -6.32 5.65 -32.49
N ASN A 557 -6.73 4.52 -31.91
CA ASN A 557 -6.21 3.17 -32.18
C ASN A 557 -4.75 2.90 -31.75
N LYS A 558 -4.14 3.79 -30.98
CA LYS A 558 -2.84 3.48 -30.35
C LYS A 558 -3.03 2.50 -29.21
N LYS A 559 -2.06 1.60 -29.05
CA LYS A 559 -2.02 0.62 -27.96
C LYS A 559 -1.11 1.06 -26.82
N VAL A 560 -0.06 1.83 -27.13
CA VAL A 560 0.90 2.34 -26.15
C VAL A 560 1.31 3.78 -26.44
N VAL A 561 1.64 4.52 -25.39
CA VAL A 561 2.40 5.78 -25.47
C VAL A 561 3.79 5.51 -24.88
N TYR A 562 4.87 5.88 -25.56
CA TYR A 562 6.23 5.53 -25.14
C TYR A 562 7.23 6.67 -25.38
N TRP A 563 8.39 6.58 -24.74
CA TRP A 563 9.47 7.55 -24.87
C TRP A 563 10.84 6.91 -24.71
N PHE A 564 11.89 7.65 -25.08
CA PHE A 564 13.27 7.22 -24.87
C PHE A 564 13.80 7.71 -23.52
N ARG A 565 14.86 7.04 -23.04
CA ARG A 565 15.42 7.22 -21.69
C ARG A 565 15.92 8.64 -21.41
N GLU A 566 16.26 9.39 -22.45
CA GLU A 566 16.82 10.74 -22.37
C GLU A 566 15.74 11.82 -22.18
N LEU A 567 14.46 11.47 -22.31
CA LEU A 567 13.37 12.43 -22.15
C LEU A 567 13.24 12.82 -20.68
N ASP A 568 13.19 14.13 -20.41
CA ASP A 568 13.13 14.62 -19.02
C ASP A 568 11.75 14.36 -18.38
N MET A 569 11.76 14.20 -17.06
CA MET A 569 10.57 13.86 -16.27
C MET A 569 9.44 14.89 -16.37
N ASN A 570 9.76 16.18 -16.51
CA ASN A 570 8.74 17.22 -16.64
C ASN A 570 8.03 17.11 -17.98
N SER A 571 8.79 16.86 -19.06
CA SER A 571 8.24 16.57 -20.38
C SER A 571 7.37 15.32 -20.37
N ILE A 572 7.83 14.21 -19.77
CA ILE A 572 7.04 12.97 -19.64
C ILE A 572 5.71 13.26 -18.93
N GLN A 573 5.78 13.88 -17.75
CA GLN A 573 4.60 14.20 -16.95
C GLN A 573 3.63 15.09 -17.72
N LYS A 574 4.11 16.14 -18.38
CA LYS A 574 3.26 17.09 -19.10
C LYS A 574 2.51 16.43 -20.25
N HIS A 575 3.19 15.65 -21.10
CA HIS A 575 2.53 14.93 -22.19
C HIS A 575 1.50 13.92 -21.68
N LEU A 576 1.83 13.16 -20.64
CA LEU A 576 0.90 12.20 -20.05
C LEU A 576 -0.30 12.90 -19.38
N GLN A 577 -0.12 14.08 -18.79
CA GLN A 577 -1.23 14.87 -18.25
C GLN A 577 -2.16 15.38 -19.36
N GLU A 578 -1.61 15.90 -20.47
CA GLU A 578 -2.39 16.35 -21.64
C GLU A 578 -3.24 15.22 -22.23
N MET A 579 -2.72 13.98 -22.21
CA MET A 579 -3.43 12.78 -22.67
C MET A 579 -4.28 12.09 -21.60
N SER A 580 -4.40 12.64 -20.38
CA SER A 580 -5.09 11.99 -19.24
C SER A 580 -4.53 10.60 -18.88
N LEU A 581 -3.24 10.39 -19.14
CA LEU A 581 -2.46 9.19 -18.84
C LEU A 581 -1.53 9.38 -17.62
N TRP A 582 -1.53 10.55 -16.99
CA TRP A 582 -0.87 10.78 -15.69
C TRP A 582 -1.89 10.59 -14.55
N VAL A 583 -1.86 9.41 -13.94
CA VAL A 583 -2.93 8.90 -13.07
C VAL A 583 -2.50 8.77 -11.60
N ILE A 584 -1.35 9.33 -11.27
CA ILE A 584 -0.84 9.48 -9.90
C ILE A 584 -1.02 10.92 -9.40
N ASP A 585 -1.14 11.07 -8.08
CA ASP A 585 -1.23 12.35 -7.41
C ASP A 585 0.13 12.87 -6.93
N ASN A 586 0.10 13.93 -6.11
CA ASN A 586 1.29 14.60 -5.60
C ASN A 586 2.10 13.72 -4.62
N ASP A 587 1.49 12.69 -4.04
CA ASP A 587 2.18 11.68 -3.22
C ASP A 587 2.78 10.54 -4.06
N SER A 588 2.72 10.66 -5.40
CA SER A 588 3.05 9.57 -6.33
C SER A 588 2.22 8.30 -6.08
N SER A 589 0.97 8.45 -5.60
CA SER A 589 0.04 7.36 -5.37
C SER A 589 -1.08 7.37 -6.41
N CYS A 590 -1.71 6.21 -6.68
CA CYS A 590 -2.83 6.16 -7.62
C CYS A 590 -3.96 7.11 -7.18
N ARG A 591 -4.54 7.84 -8.14
CA ARG A 591 -5.69 8.72 -7.89
C ARG A 591 -6.98 7.94 -7.62
N ALA A 592 -7.01 6.67 -8.00
CA ALA A 592 -8.17 5.80 -7.91
C ALA A 592 -7.78 4.42 -7.36
N VAL A 593 -8.72 3.80 -6.66
CA VAL A 593 -8.73 2.36 -6.36
C VAL A 593 -9.70 1.71 -7.35
N VAL A 594 -9.26 0.68 -8.08
CA VAL A 594 -10.09 0.02 -9.10
C VAL A 594 -10.26 -1.45 -8.75
N CYS A 595 -11.49 -1.78 -8.32
CA CYS A 595 -11.87 -3.15 -8.03
C CYS A 595 -12.43 -3.82 -9.28
N HIS A 596 -11.78 -4.93 -9.66
CA HIS A 596 -12.26 -5.83 -10.70
C HIS A 596 -12.92 -7.02 -10.02
N ASN A 597 -14.09 -7.42 -10.51
CA ASN A 597 -14.74 -8.64 -10.05
C ASN A 597 -13.80 -9.83 -10.32
N SER A 598 -13.53 -10.60 -9.27
CA SER A 598 -12.70 -11.81 -9.33
C SER A 598 -13.46 -13.01 -9.87
#